data_AF-A0A849D9I6-F1
#
_entry.id   AF-A0A849D9I6-F1
#
_cell.length_a   1.000
_cell.length_b   1.000
_cell.length_c   1.000
_cell.angle_alpha   90.00
_cell.angle_beta   90.00
_cell.angle_gamma   90.00
#
_symmetry.space_group_name_H-M   'P 1'
#
loop_
_entity.id
_entity.type
_entity.pdbx_description
1 polymer ?
#
loop_
_entity_poly.entity_id
_entity_poly.type
_entity_poly.pdbx_seq_one_letter_code
_entity_poly.pdbx_strand_id
1 'polypeptide(L)'
;KYPIINLEVVEVHQPSIENHHFEGVFKFSRVPIKAMIKLPNKKELLVYVCHLKSNRLNEFEYIFNESHTLEDKKNLVSKALEGQYSKSLKQRLCEASSLFFDIAQYKNQPTVLMCDLNDKEFSLTIDALSNHKYHDDVSKDNLVLHDASSQYKEEVYNPHPEAKEAKRKATSYFLGKGNVLDYIFISNHFHKEYENKIAEVTEYTVLDEHLQENKDGSLLQSDHAQVVCELTFMNQI
;
A
#
# COMPACT_ATOMS: atom_id res chain seq x y z
N LYS A 1 23.19 -9.61 2.71
CA LYS A 1 22.52 -8.33 2.37
C LYS A 1 22.91 -7.96 0.95
N TYR A 2 21.96 -7.63 0.09
CA TYR A 2 22.23 -7.26 -1.29
C TYR A 2 22.65 -5.78 -1.40
N PRO A 3 23.50 -5.40 -2.37
CA PRO A 3 24.01 -4.04 -2.47
C PRO A 3 22.91 -3.05 -2.89
N ILE A 4 22.87 -1.92 -2.20
CA ILE A 4 22.09 -0.73 -2.60
C ILE A 4 22.94 0.04 -3.61
N ILE A 5 22.48 0.13 -4.85
CA ILE A 5 23.16 0.81 -5.96
C ILE A 5 22.88 2.31 -5.92
N ASN A 6 21.65 2.66 -5.55
CA ASN A 6 21.19 4.05 -5.50
C ASN A 6 20.19 4.21 -4.35
N LEU A 7 20.19 5.37 -3.71
CA LEU A 7 19.30 5.73 -2.61
C LEU A 7 18.87 7.18 -2.76
N GLU A 8 17.57 7.39 -2.88
CA GLU A 8 16.95 8.70 -3.08
C GLU A 8 15.76 8.86 -2.13
N VAL A 9 15.32 10.12 -1.99
CA VAL A 9 14.03 10.45 -1.38
C VAL A 9 13.00 10.66 -2.48
N VAL A 10 11.73 10.42 -2.17
CA VAL A 10 10.63 10.77 -3.09
C VAL A 10 10.33 12.27 -2.96
N GLU A 11 10.32 12.96 -4.09
CA GLU A 11 10.00 14.39 -4.15
C GLU A 11 8.49 14.63 -4.16
N VAL A 12 8.09 15.84 -3.77
CA VAL A 12 6.69 16.25 -3.80
C VAL A 12 6.26 16.47 -5.24
N HIS A 13 5.18 15.81 -5.67
CA HIS A 13 4.58 16.09 -6.96
C HIS A 13 3.61 17.28 -6.83
N GLN A 14 4.14 18.49 -7.05
CA GLN A 14 3.41 19.75 -6.85
C GLN A 14 2.04 19.81 -7.54
N PRO A 15 1.85 19.33 -8.80
CA PRO A 15 0.53 19.32 -9.43
C PRO A 15 -0.51 18.50 -8.68
N SER A 16 -0.11 17.39 -8.04
CA SER A 16 -1.04 16.61 -7.21
C SER A 16 -1.48 17.38 -5.97
N ILE A 17 -0.60 18.17 -5.35
CA ILE A 17 -0.92 18.96 -4.16
C ILE A 17 -2.00 20.01 -4.49
N GLU A 18 -1.86 20.63 -5.66
CA GLU A 18 -2.81 21.61 -6.19
C GLU A 18 -4.17 20.97 -6.52
N ASN A 19 -4.17 19.78 -7.14
CA ASN A 19 -5.39 19.03 -7.45
C ASN A 19 -6.19 18.61 -6.20
N HIS A 20 -5.51 18.42 -5.07
CA HIS A 20 -6.16 18.13 -3.79
C HIS A 20 -6.57 19.40 -3.04
N HIS A 21 -6.37 20.59 -3.62
CA HIS A 21 -6.61 21.88 -3.00
C HIS A 21 -5.95 22.00 -1.62
N PHE A 22 -4.74 21.44 -1.45
CA PHE A 22 -4.05 21.44 -0.17
C PHE A 22 -3.73 22.89 0.27
N GLU A 23 -4.05 23.21 1.52
CA GLU A 23 -3.84 24.55 2.06
C GLU A 23 -2.48 24.65 2.76
N GLY A 24 -1.71 25.68 2.40
CA GLY A 24 -0.38 25.91 2.98
C GLY A 24 0.74 25.15 2.29
N VAL A 25 1.91 25.09 2.94
CA VAL A 25 3.10 24.45 2.40
C VAL A 25 3.03 22.95 2.69
N PHE A 26 2.88 22.14 1.65
CA PHE A 26 2.91 20.70 1.78
C PHE A 26 4.32 20.18 2.07
N LYS A 27 4.41 19.22 2.98
CA LYS A 27 5.56 18.34 3.19
C LYS A 27 5.03 16.96 3.53
N PHE A 28 5.75 15.92 3.13
CA PHE A 28 5.48 14.57 3.63
C PHE A 28 5.57 14.55 5.15
N SER A 29 4.61 13.88 5.81
CA SER A 29 4.65 13.65 7.26
C SER A 29 5.91 12.91 7.67
N ARG A 30 6.33 11.97 6.80
CA ARG A 30 7.59 11.24 6.85
C ARG A 30 8.06 11.07 5.41
N VAL A 31 9.25 11.57 5.09
CA VAL A 31 9.77 11.55 3.72
C VAL A 31 9.99 10.11 3.28
N PRO A 32 9.33 9.63 2.20
CA PRO A 32 9.55 8.30 1.67
C PRO A 32 10.95 8.16 1.08
N ILE A 33 11.52 6.96 1.19
CA ILE A 33 12.81 6.62 0.58
C ILE A 33 12.60 5.61 -0.54
N LYS A 34 13.40 5.70 -1.59
CA LYS A 34 13.48 4.73 -2.68
C LYS A 34 14.92 4.30 -2.90
N ALA A 35 15.13 3.00 -3.06
CA ALA A 35 16.45 2.41 -3.22
C ALA A 35 16.46 1.42 -4.39
N MET A 36 17.48 1.51 -5.23
CA MET A 36 17.75 0.50 -6.24
C MET A 36 18.63 -0.59 -5.64
N ILE A 37 18.16 -1.83 -5.61
CA ILE A 37 18.87 -2.98 -5.04
C ILE A 37 19.28 -3.93 -6.16
N LYS A 38 20.56 -4.34 -6.20
CA LYS A 38 21.02 -5.37 -7.15
C LYS A 38 20.83 -6.76 -6.57
N LEU A 39 20.04 -7.59 -7.21
CA LEU A 39 19.79 -8.97 -6.79
C LEU A 39 20.90 -9.93 -7.30
N PRO A 40 21.05 -11.13 -6.70
CA PRO A 40 22.05 -12.11 -7.11
C PRO A 40 21.93 -12.54 -8.58
N ASN A 41 20.72 -12.57 -9.12
CA ASN A 41 20.42 -12.85 -10.52
C ASN A 41 20.73 -11.65 -11.45
N LYS A 42 21.45 -10.64 -10.96
CA LYS A 42 21.83 -9.40 -11.65
C LYS A 42 20.67 -8.48 -12.04
N LYS A 43 19.42 -8.83 -11.70
CA LYS A 43 18.27 -7.94 -11.86
C LYS A 43 18.34 -6.82 -10.83
N GLU A 44 17.76 -5.70 -11.21
CA GLU A 44 17.62 -4.54 -10.34
C GLU A 44 16.19 -4.49 -9.82
N LEU A 45 16.04 -4.19 -8.54
CA LEU A 45 14.76 -4.10 -7.83
C LEU A 45 14.66 -2.70 -7.22
N LEU A 46 13.64 -1.96 -7.60
CA LEU A 46 13.34 -0.68 -7.00
C LEU A 46 12.47 -0.89 -5.76
N VAL A 47 12.96 -0.49 -4.60
CA VAL A 47 12.28 -0.68 -3.31
C VAL A 47 11.96 0.66 -2.69
N TYR A 48 10.69 0.89 -2.42
CA TYR A 48 10.20 2.05 -1.69
C TYR A 48 9.84 1.66 -0.26
N VAL A 49 10.10 2.57 0.68
CA VAL A 49 9.62 2.48 2.06
C VAL A 49 8.90 3.78 2.41
N CYS A 50 7.64 3.67 2.85
CA CYS A 50 6.85 4.80 3.32
C CYS A 50 6.10 4.53 4.62
N HIS A 51 5.69 5.63 5.25
CA HIS A 51 4.77 5.63 6.39
C HIS A 51 3.95 6.92 6.26
N LEU A 52 2.69 6.79 5.84
CA LEU A 52 1.83 7.94 5.53
C LEU A 52 1.26 8.62 6.79
N LYS A 53 0.54 9.73 6.63
CA LYS A 53 -0.06 10.45 7.75
C LYS A 53 -1.03 9.58 8.55
N SER A 54 -0.72 9.38 9.83
CA SER A 54 -1.60 8.69 10.78
C SER A 54 -2.84 9.50 11.16
N ASN A 55 -3.98 8.85 11.37
CA ASN A 55 -5.22 9.45 11.86
C ASN A 55 -5.34 9.43 13.40
N ARG A 56 -4.42 10.11 14.10
CA ARG A 56 -4.37 10.12 15.58
C ARG A 56 -5.53 10.85 16.25
N LEU A 57 -6.21 11.72 15.51
CA LEU A 57 -7.34 12.50 16.00
C LEU A 57 -8.67 11.75 15.86
N ASN A 58 -8.64 10.50 15.39
CA ASN A 58 -9.82 9.69 15.11
C ASN A 58 -10.83 10.45 14.23
N GLU A 59 -10.31 11.15 13.22
CA GLU A 59 -11.12 11.78 12.18
C GLU A 59 -11.97 10.69 11.51
N PHE A 60 -13.17 11.06 11.07
CA PHE A 60 -14.05 10.11 10.40
C PHE A 60 -13.40 9.63 9.09
N GLU A 61 -13.30 8.31 8.94
CA GLU A 61 -12.81 7.65 7.74
C GLU A 61 -13.86 6.69 7.21
N TYR A 62 -14.08 6.75 5.90
CA TYR A 62 -14.97 5.82 5.23
C TYR A 62 -14.37 4.41 5.21
N ILE A 63 -15.21 3.43 5.46
CA ILE A 63 -14.86 2.01 5.32
C ILE A 63 -15.44 1.54 4.00
N PHE A 64 -14.57 1.12 3.10
CA PHE A 64 -14.94 0.58 1.81
C PHE A 64 -14.80 -0.94 1.79
N ASN A 65 -15.34 -1.56 0.75
CA ASN A 65 -15.21 -2.97 0.46
C ASN A 65 -15.09 -3.15 -1.07
N GLU A 66 -14.96 -4.39 -1.53
CA GLU A 66 -14.83 -4.75 -2.95
C GLU A 66 -15.98 -4.27 -3.85
N SER A 67 -17.18 -4.01 -3.30
CA SER A 67 -18.33 -3.57 -4.10
C SER A 67 -18.31 -2.07 -4.41
N HIS A 68 -17.46 -1.29 -3.72
CA HIS A 68 -17.39 0.15 -3.93
C HIS A 68 -16.47 0.49 -5.11
N THR A 69 -17.02 1.18 -6.10
CA THR A 69 -16.26 1.65 -7.25
C THR A 69 -15.39 2.87 -6.89
N LEU A 70 -14.39 3.18 -7.72
CA LEU A 70 -13.59 4.40 -7.56
C LEU A 70 -14.47 5.66 -7.50
N GLU A 71 -15.52 5.71 -8.32
CA GLU A 71 -16.47 6.82 -8.37
C GLU A 71 -17.25 6.96 -7.05
N ASP A 72 -17.72 5.84 -6.49
CA ASP A 72 -18.39 5.84 -5.17
C ASP A 72 -17.47 6.40 -4.09
N LYS A 73 -16.19 5.96 -4.09
CA LYS A 73 -15.19 6.40 -3.13
C LYS A 73 -14.87 7.89 -3.27
N LYS A 74 -14.65 8.38 -4.50
CA LYS A 74 -14.40 9.81 -4.79
C LYS A 74 -15.56 10.67 -4.30
N ASN A 75 -16.81 10.27 -4.60
CA ASN A 75 -18.02 11.00 -4.20
C ASN A 75 -18.27 11.05 -2.70
N LEU A 76 -17.92 9.99 -1.96
CA LEU A 76 -18.04 9.97 -0.50
C LEU A 76 -16.93 10.79 0.15
N VAL A 77 -15.68 10.63 -0.30
CA VAL A 77 -14.54 11.33 0.28
C VAL A 77 -14.58 12.83 -0.03
N SER A 78 -15.02 13.26 -1.22
CA SER A 78 -15.12 14.69 -1.56
C SER A 78 -15.97 15.46 -0.56
N LYS A 79 -17.12 14.91 -0.15
CA LYS A 79 -18.01 15.49 0.86
C LYS A 79 -17.32 15.68 2.23
N ALA A 80 -16.47 14.74 2.64
CA ALA A 80 -15.72 14.85 3.89
C ALA A 80 -14.58 15.87 3.80
N LEU A 81 -13.91 15.96 2.64
CA LEU A 81 -12.85 16.94 2.40
C LEU A 81 -13.37 18.37 2.33
N GLU A 82 -14.53 18.61 1.70
CA GLU A 82 -15.20 19.91 1.66
C GLU A 82 -15.55 20.44 3.05
N GLY A 83 -15.97 19.55 3.95
CA GLY A 83 -16.26 19.90 5.34
C GLY A 83 -15.03 20.18 6.22
N GLN A 84 -13.80 20.05 5.68
CA GLN A 84 -12.53 20.16 6.41
C GLN A 84 -12.38 19.23 7.63
N TYR A 85 -13.19 18.16 7.70
CA TYR A 85 -13.22 17.22 8.82
C TYR A 85 -12.12 16.15 8.77
N SER A 86 -11.45 16.01 7.62
CA SER A 86 -10.53 14.90 7.34
C SER A 86 -9.14 15.39 6.87
N LYS A 87 -8.48 16.22 7.68
CA LYS A 87 -7.14 16.79 7.37
C LYS A 87 -6.10 15.69 7.20
N SER A 88 -6.15 14.63 8.02
CA SER A 88 -5.24 13.50 7.94
C SER A 88 -5.42 12.72 6.64
N LEU A 89 -6.68 12.50 6.21
CA LEU A 89 -6.97 11.88 4.91
C LEU A 89 -6.47 12.75 3.75
N LYS A 90 -6.73 14.06 3.78
CA LYS A 90 -6.26 15.00 2.73
C LYS A 90 -4.74 14.93 2.55
N GLN A 91 -4.01 14.91 3.67
CA GLN A 91 -2.56 14.72 3.69
C GLN A 91 -2.18 13.36 3.08
N ARG A 92 -2.80 12.25 3.49
CA ARG A 92 -2.52 10.92 2.91
C ARG A 92 -2.76 10.87 1.41
N LEU A 93 -3.84 11.45 0.90
CA LEU A 93 -4.12 11.48 -0.54
C LEU A 93 -3.04 12.24 -1.31
N CYS A 94 -2.55 13.37 -0.78
CA CYS A 94 -1.43 14.12 -1.36
C CYS A 94 -0.12 13.31 -1.36
N GLU A 95 0.18 12.63 -0.25
CA GLU A 95 1.37 11.79 -0.09
C GLU A 95 1.32 10.58 -1.05
N ALA A 96 0.20 9.87 -1.10
CA ALA A 96 -0.05 8.75 -2.01
C ALA A 96 0.04 9.16 -3.48
N SER A 97 -0.51 10.34 -3.82
CA SER A 97 -0.43 10.88 -5.18
C SER A 97 1.01 11.19 -5.59
N SER A 98 1.80 11.80 -4.70
CA SER A 98 3.21 12.08 -4.98
C SER A 98 4.00 10.78 -5.20
N LEU A 99 3.72 9.74 -4.41
CA LEU A 99 4.28 8.40 -4.60
C LEU A 99 3.86 7.79 -5.94
N PHE A 100 2.58 7.88 -6.31
CA PHE A 100 2.09 7.38 -7.59
C PHE A 100 2.85 8.00 -8.77
N PHE A 101 3.01 9.32 -8.81
CA PHE A 101 3.70 9.99 -9.91
C PHE A 101 5.20 9.71 -9.95
N ASP A 102 5.85 9.46 -8.82
CA ASP A 102 7.24 8.99 -8.79
C ASP A 102 7.35 7.55 -9.33
N ILE A 103 6.51 6.63 -8.82
CA ILE A 103 6.51 5.21 -9.21
C ILE A 103 6.15 5.03 -10.69
N ALA A 104 5.19 5.79 -11.21
CA ALA A 104 4.75 5.71 -12.60
C ALA A 104 5.87 6.03 -13.61
N GLN A 105 6.90 6.79 -13.21
CA GLN A 105 8.07 7.04 -14.06
C GLN A 105 8.92 5.78 -14.30
N TYR A 106 8.85 4.80 -13.39
CA TYR A 106 9.64 3.58 -13.41
C TYR A 106 8.82 2.36 -13.86
N LYS A 107 7.86 2.53 -14.78
CA LYS A 107 6.94 1.47 -15.24
C LYS A 107 7.62 0.17 -15.74
N ASN A 108 8.86 0.25 -16.23
CA ASN A 108 9.64 -0.89 -16.72
C ASN A 108 10.58 -1.48 -15.67
N GLN A 109 10.58 -0.93 -14.45
CA GLN A 109 11.42 -1.39 -13.36
C GLN A 109 10.59 -2.26 -12.41
N PRO A 110 11.08 -3.47 -12.06
CA PRO A 110 10.45 -4.26 -11.01
C PRO A 110 10.48 -3.48 -9.70
N THR A 111 9.29 -3.19 -9.17
CA THR A 111 9.12 -2.29 -8.03
C THR A 111 8.36 -2.97 -6.90
N VAL A 112 8.82 -2.76 -5.67
CA VAL A 112 8.16 -3.14 -4.41
C VAL A 112 8.03 -1.90 -3.53
N LEU A 113 6.88 -1.70 -2.93
CA LEU A 113 6.62 -0.63 -1.97
C LEU A 113 6.16 -1.25 -0.64
N MET A 114 6.93 -1.05 0.41
CA MET A 114 6.56 -1.43 1.77
C MET A 114 6.05 -0.20 2.50
N CYS A 115 4.81 -0.24 3.00
CA CYS A 115 4.20 0.96 3.56
C CYS A 115 3.30 0.68 4.76
N ASP A 116 3.48 1.45 5.83
CA ASP A 116 2.39 1.75 6.74
C ASP A 116 1.53 2.83 6.08
N LEU A 117 0.44 2.38 5.44
CA LEU A 117 -0.49 3.24 4.71
C LEU A 117 -1.29 4.13 5.66
N ASN A 118 -1.45 3.72 6.92
CA ASN A 118 -2.36 4.34 7.88
C ASN A 118 -3.81 4.45 7.37
N ASP A 119 -4.23 3.64 6.41
CA ASP A 119 -5.58 3.60 5.87
C ASP A 119 -6.00 2.15 5.62
N LYS A 120 -7.30 1.89 5.56
CA LYS A 120 -7.86 0.53 5.53
C LYS A 120 -7.86 -0.07 4.13
N GLU A 121 -8.16 -1.37 4.07
CA GLU A 121 -8.38 -2.08 2.82
C GLU A 121 -9.47 -1.37 1.99
N PHE A 122 -9.28 -1.40 0.68
CA PHE A 122 -10.16 -0.75 -0.30
C PHE A 122 -10.26 0.78 -0.17
N SER A 123 -9.45 1.44 0.68
CA SER A 123 -9.46 2.89 0.83
C SER A 123 -9.14 3.64 -0.46
N LEU A 124 -9.65 4.86 -0.56
CA LEU A 124 -9.32 5.76 -1.68
C LEU A 124 -7.82 6.10 -1.72
N THR A 125 -7.11 5.99 -0.59
CA THR A 125 -5.66 6.16 -0.51
C THR A 125 -4.93 5.09 -1.34
N ILE A 126 -5.43 3.84 -1.39
CA ILE A 126 -4.87 2.79 -2.26
C ILE A 126 -5.09 3.14 -3.74
N ASP A 127 -6.26 3.67 -4.10
CA ASP A 127 -6.53 4.12 -5.47
C ASP A 127 -5.62 5.30 -5.86
N ALA A 128 -5.44 6.29 -4.97
CA ALA A 128 -4.53 7.41 -5.20
C ALA A 128 -3.07 6.97 -5.40
N LEU A 129 -2.67 5.89 -4.72
CA LEU A 129 -1.32 5.33 -4.79
C LEU A 129 -1.08 4.46 -6.03
N SER A 130 -2.10 3.78 -6.55
CA SER A 130 -1.91 2.67 -7.49
C SER A 130 -2.68 2.79 -8.82
N ASN A 131 -3.71 3.64 -8.90
CA ASN A 131 -4.66 3.65 -10.00
C ASN A 131 -4.54 4.92 -10.84
N HIS A 132 -4.18 4.79 -12.13
CA HIS A 132 -4.14 5.93 -13.05
C HIS A 132 -5.48 6.66 -13.14
N LYS A 133 -6.60 5.94 -13.07
CA LYS A 133 -7.95 6.53 -13.11
C LYS A 133 -8.28 7.41 -11.91
N TYR A 134 -7.53 7.30 -10.82
CA TYR A 134 -7.67 8.25 -9.72
C TYR A 134 -7.28 9.66 -10.17
N HIS A 135 -6.19 9.79 -10.92
CA HIS A 135 -5.59 11.06 -11.36
C HIS A 135 -6.10 11.53 -12.72
N ASP A 136 -6.55 10.61 -13.57
CA ASP A 136 -7.09 10.88 -14.90
C ASP A 136 -8.21 9.90 -15.24
N ASP A 137 -9.48 10.33 -15.14
CA ASP A 137 -10.65 9.48 -15.33
C ASP A 137 -10.76 8.87 -16.73
N VAL A 138 -10.10 9.45 -17.75
CA VAL A 138 -10.08 8.89 -19.12
C VAL A 138 -8.92 7.93 -19.35
N SER A 139 -8.02 7.77 -18.38
CA SER A 139 -6.90 6.86 -18.50
C SER A 139 -7.36 5.42 -18.72
N LYS A 140 -6.68 4.76 -19.65
CA LYS A 140 -6.85 3.34 -19.96
C LYS A 140 -5.72 2.48 -19.41
N ASP A 141 -4.78 3.10 -18.70
CA ASP A 141 -3.65 2.39 -18.12
C ASP A 141 -4.12 1.50 -16.97
N ASN A 142 -3.48 0.34 -16.86
CA ASN A 142 -3.67 -0.57 -15.73
C ASN A 142 -3.03 -0.01 -14.46
N LEU A 143 -3.30 -0.63 -13.32
CA LEU A 143 -2.67 -0.24 -12.05
C LEU A 143 -1.14 -0.29 -12.14
N VAL A 144 -0.47 0.68 -11.49
CA VAL A 144 1.00 0.70 -11.36
C VAL A 144 1.49 -0.27 -10.28
N LEU A 145 0.64 -0.51 -9.28
CA LEU A 145 0.92 -1.32 -8.11
C LEU A 145 -0.29 -2.19 -7.76
N HIS A 146 -0.02 -3.34 -7.19
CA HIS A 146 -1.00 -4.32 -6.70
C HIS A 146 -0.69 -4.68 -5.26
N ASP A 147 -1.71 -4.92 -4.43
CA ASP A 147 -1.49 -5.46 -3.09
C ASP A 147 -0.98 -6.90 -3.20
N ALA A 148 0.21 -7.18 -2.66
CA ALA A 148 0.81 -8.51 -2.70
C ALA A 148 -0.07 -9.58 -2.05
N SER A 149 -0.88 -9.21 -1.05
CA SER A 149 -1.79 -10.16 -0.40
C SER A 149 -2.83 -10.73 -1.37
N SER A 150 -3.21 -9.99 -2.42
CA SER A 150 -4.16 -10.45 -3.45
C SER A 150 -3.55 -11.42 -4.45
N GLN A 151 -2.21 -11.52 -4.47
CA GLN A 151 -1.44 -12.34 -5.40
C GLN A 151 -1.08 -13.71 -4.79
N TYR A 152 -1.37 -13.91 -3.51
CA TYR A 152 -1.16 -15.17 -2.79
C TYR A 152 -2.48 -15.67 -2.20
N LYS A 153 -2.74 -16.97 -2.34
CA LYS A 153 -3.86 -17.63 -1.68
C LYS A 153 -3.33 -18.86 -0.96
N GLU A 154 -3.34 -18.83 0.36
CA GLU A 154 -2.99 -19.99 1.17
C GLU A 154 -4.02 -21.10 0.92
N GLU A 155 -3.56 -22.31 0.62
CA GLU A 155 -4.43 -23.48 0.54
C GLU A 155 -4.85 -23.90 1.94
N VAL A 156 -5.88 -23.25 2.48
CA VAL A 156 -6.48 -23.65 3.74
C VAL A 156 -7.40 -24.85 3.49
N TYR A 157 -7.04 -26.03 3.98
CA TYR A 157 -7.97 -27.14 4.06
C TYR A 157 -9.08 -26.78 5.05
N ASN A 158 -10.24 -26.40 4.50
CA ASN A 158 -11.42 -26.12 5.30
C ASN A 158 -12.33 -27.36 5.32
N PRO A 159 -12.31 -28.17 6.40
CA PRO A 159 -13.18 -29.35 6.51
C PRO A 159 -14.68 -29.01 6.56
N HIS A 160 -15.02 -27.71 6.70
CA HIS A 160 -16.39 -27.22 6.77
C HIS A 160 -16.63 -26.13 5.71
N PRO A 161 -17.19 -26.48 4.52
CA PRO A 161 -17.42 -25.53 3.41
C PRO A 161 -18.30 -24.33 3.79
N GLU A 162 -19.06 -24.43 4.89
CA GLU A 162 -19.95 -23.38 5.39
C GLU A 162 -19.24 -22.33 6.27
N ALA A 163 -17.97 -22.59 6.66
CA ALA A 163 -17.19 -21.61 7.39
C ALA A 163 -16.83 -20.44 6.49
N LYS A 164 -17.03 -19.22 7.00
CA LYS A 164 -16.70 -17.98 6.29
C LYS A 164 -15.24 -18.00 5.86
N GLU A 165 -14.98 -17.49 4.65
CA GLU A 165 -13.61 -17.32 4.14
C GLU A 165 -12.74 -16.63 5.20
N ALA A 166 -11.49 -17.09 5.30
CA ALA A 166 -10.52 -16.54 6.22
C ALA A 166 -10.31 -15.05 5.89
N LYS A 167 -10.61 -14.19 6.86
CA LYS A 167 -10.32 -12.76 6.75
C LYS A 167 -8.81 -12.55 6.80
N ARG A 168 -8.32 -11.54 6.07
CA ARG A 168 -6.93 -11.08 6.18
C ARG A 168 -6.58 -10.82 7.65
N LYS A 169 -5.40 -11.29 8.07
CA LYS A 169 -4.88 -11.03 9.42
C LYS A 169 -4.68 -9.54 9.64
N ALA A 170 -5.06 -9.06 10.82
CA ALA A 170 -4.88 -7.67 11.21
C ALA A 170 -3.38 -7.35 11.38
N THR A 171 -2.97 -6.14 11.01
CA THR A 171 -1.61 -5.64 11.22
C THR A 171 -1.52 -4.73 12.43
N SER A 172 -2.64 -4.23 12.96
CA SER A 172 -2.70 -3.44 14.19
C SER A 172 -4.07 -3.57 14.85
N TYR A 173 -4.20 -3.08 16.08
CA TYR A 173 -5.47 -3.07 16.81
C TYR A 173 -5.79 -1.68 17.36
N PHE A 174 -7.06 -1.32 17.33
CA PHE A 174 -7.58 -0.13 18.02
C PHE A 174 -8.85 -0.47 18.78
N LEU A 175 -8.85 -0.26 20.10
CA LEU A 175 -9.97 -0.63 20.98
C LEU A 175 -10.43 -2.08 20.78
N GLY A 176 -9.46 -2.99 20.61
CA GLY A 176 -9.69 -4.41 20.38
C GLY A 176 -10.17 -4.79 18.98
N LYS A 177 -10.42 -3.82 18.08
CA LYS A 177 -10.76 -4.07 16.67
C LYS A 177 -9.49 -4.13 15.84
N GLY A 178 -9.31 -5.24 15.10
CA GLY A 178 -8.19 -5.41 14.19
C GLY A 178 -8.34 -4.53 12.95
N ASN A 179 -7.24 -3.94 12.51
CA ASN A 179 -7.13 -3.16 11.27
C ASN A 179 -5.99 -3.72 10.41
N VAL A 180 -6.11 -3.54 9.11
CA VAL A 180 -5.02 -3.77 8.15
C VAL A 180 -4.59 -2.39 7.68
N LEU A 181 -3.39 -1.98 8.09
CA LEU A 181 -2.80 -0.66 7.78
C LEU A 181 -1.44 -0.80 7.09
N ASP A 182 -0.79 -1.95 7.25
CA ASP A 182 0.54 -2.23 6.72
C ASP A 182 0.43 -3.11 5.47
N TYR A 183 1.08 -2.65 4.39
CA TYR A 183 0.96 -3.24 3.06
C TYR A 183 2.31 -3.45 2.42
N ILE A 184 2.38 -4.48 1.59
CA ILE A 184 3.42 -4.64 0.57
C ILE A 184 2.72 -4.55 -0.78
N PHE A 185 3.04 -3.52 -1.55
CA PHE A 185 2.60 -3.36 -2.92
C PHE A 185 3.69 -3.79 -3.90
N ILE A 186 3.27 -4.37 -5.03
CA ILE A 186 4.16 -4.90 -6.06
C ILE A 186 3.75 -4.41 -7.45
N SER A 187 4.75 -4.13 -8.30
CA SER A 187 4.48 -3.76 -9.70
C SER A 187 3.96 -4.92 -10.54
N ASN A 188 3.49 -4.62 -11.75
CA ASN A 188 3.03 -5.62 -12.74
C ASN A 188 4.02 -6.78 -12.97
N HIS A 189 5.33 -6.54 -12.82
CA HIS A 189 6.38 -7.56 -12.97
C HIS A 189 6.25 -8.76 -12.02
N PHE A 190 5.42 -8.64 -10.97
CA PHE A 190 5.17 -9.68 -9.97
C PHE A 190 3.71 -10.13 -9.94
N HIS A 191 2.85 -9.55 -10.78
CA HIS A 191 1.44 -9.88 -10.84
C HIS A 191 1.25 -11.23 -11.54
N LYS A 192 0.46 -12.14 -10.95
CA LYS A 192 0.38 -13.54 -11.39
C LYS A 192 -0.11 -13.72 -12.83
N GLU A 193 -0.98 -12.82 -13.29
CA GLU A 193 -1.57 -12.81 -14.65
C GLU A 193 -0.78 -11.97 -15.65
N TYR A 194 0.34 -11.34 -15.25
CA TYR A 194 1.13 -10.53 -16.17
C TYR A 194 2.03 -11.43 -17.02
N GLU A 195 1.87 -11.37 -18.35
CA GLU A 195 2.57 -12.25 -19.30
C GLU A 195 4.10 -12.19 -19.16
N ASN A 196 4.64 -11.00 -18.89
CA ASN A 196 6.08 -10.77 -18.74
C ASN A 196 6.52 -10.72 -17.27
N LYS A 197 5.81 -11.40 -16.36
CA LYS A 197 6.22 -11.47 -14.95
C LYS A 197 7.61 -12.11 -14.82
N ILE A 198 8.41 -11.60 -13.89
CA ILE A 198 9.80 -12.05 -13.66
C ILE A 198 9.94 -12.88 -12.38
N ALA A 199 8.97 -12.75 -11.48
CA ALA A 199 8.84 -13.48 -10.25
C ALA A 199 7.35 -13.52 -9.87
N GLU A 200 7.00 -14.36 -8.92
CA GLU A 200 5.64 -14.44 -8.39
C GLU A 200 5.67 -14.45 -6.85
N VAL A 201 4.55 -14.03 -6.25
CA VAL A 201 4.37 -14.10 -4.81
C VAL A 201 4.12 -15.56 -4.43
N THR A 202 5.09 -16.18 -3.76
CA THR A 202 5.01 -17.59 -3.34
C THR A 202 4.59 -17.77 -1.90
N GLU A 203 4.75 -16.73 -1.08
CA GLU A 203 4.26 -16.70 0.29
C GLU A 203 3.89 -15.27 0.68
N TYR A 204 2.81 -15.14 1.43
CA TYR A 204 2.44 -13.89 2.09
C TYR A 204 1.94 -14.21 3.49
N THR A 205 2.57 -13.65 4.51
CA THR A 205 2.21 -13.89 5.91
C THR A 205 2.28 -12.62 6.73
N VAL A 206 1.54 -12.61 7.84
CA VAL A 206 1.56 -11.55 8.85
C VAL A 206 2.00 -12.19 10.15
N LEU A 207 3.12 -11.72 10.70
CA LEU A 207 3.69 -12.19 11.95
C LEU A 207 3.14 -11.35 13.11
N ASP A 208 2.02 -11.80 13.68
CA ASP A 208 1.21 -11.08 14.65
C ASP A 208 1.16 -11.73 16.05
N GLU A 209 2.01 -12.73 16.33
CA GLU A 209 2.01 -13.49 17.59
C GLU A 209 2.02 -12.59 18.84
N HIS A 210 2.87 -11.56 18.84
CA HIS A 210 2.96 -10.60 19.93
C HIS A 210 1.68 -9.76 20.12
N LEU A 211 0.92 -9.49 19.06
CA LEU A 211 -0.35 -8.76 19.14
C LEU A 211 -1.49 -9.64 19.68
N GLN A 212 -1.37 -10.96 19.54
CA GLN A 212 -2.31 -11.89 20.17
C GLN A 212 -2.13 -11.91 21.70
N GLU A 213 -0.91 -11.75 22.18
CA GLU A 213 -0.59 -11.61 23.60
C GLU A 213 -0.90 -10.21 24.13
N ASN A 214 -0.49 -9.18 23.40
CA ASN A 214 -0.66 -7.77 23.77
C ASN A 214 -0.91 -6.88 22.55
N LYS A 215 -2.18 -6.54 22.33
CA LYS A 215 -2.66 -5.77 21.18
C LYS A 215 -2.14 -4.34 21.09
N ASP A 216 -1.72 -3.76 22.22
CA ASP A 216 -1.22 -2.38 22.29
C ASP A 216 0.31 -2.32 22.18
N GLY A 217 0.97 -3.46 21.96
CA GLY A 217 2.43 -3.55 21.96
C GLY A 217 3.04 -3.25 23.33
N SER A 218 4.36 -3.09 23.37
CA SER A 218 5.10 -2.74 24.59
C SER A 218 6.30 -1.83 24.26
N LEU A 219 7.11 -1.51 25.26
CA LEU A 219 8.38 -0.82 25.01
C LEU A 219 9.36 -1.67 24.16
N LEU A 220 9.18 -2.99 24.14
CA LEU A 220 10.07 -3.94 23.45
C LEU A 220 9.44 -4.59 22.22
N GLN A 221 8.12 -4.45 22.05
CA GLN A 221 7.36 -5.06 20.96
C GLN A 221 6.50 -4.00 20.29
N SER A 222 6.46 -4.04 18.97
CA SER A 222 5.63 -3.15 18.16
C SER A 222 4.15 -3.29 18.50
N ASP A 223 3.36 -2.23 18.30
CA ASP A 223 1.89 -2.25 18.24
C ASP A 223 1.37 -2.61 16.84
N HIS A 224 2.30 -2.86 15.90
CA HIS A 224 2.04 -3.33 14.54
C HIS A 224 2.74 -4.67 14.25
N ALA A 225 2.05 -5.54 13.51
CA ALA A 225 2.57 -6.81 13.02
C ALA A 225 3.50 -6.62 11.81
N GLN A 226 4.45 -7.54 11.65
CA GLN A 226 5.29 -7.55 10.46
C GLN A 226 4.57 -8.23 9.30
N VAL A 227 4.49 -7.53 8.17
CA VAL A 227 4.03 -8.10 6.89
C VAL A 227 5.23 -8.68 6.15
N VAL A 228 5.11 -9.92 5.67
CA VAL A 228 6.17 -10.64 4.97
C VAL A 228 5.62 -11.14 3.64
N CYS A 229 6.40 -10.95 2.59
CA CYS A 229 6.11 -11.39 1.23
C CYS A 229 7.35 -12.04 0.63
N GLU A 230 7.21 -13.25 0.10
CA GLU A 230 8.27 -13.95 -0.61
C GLU A 230 8.02 -13.89 -2.12
N LEU A 231 9.07 -13.49 -2.86
CA LEU A 231 9.08 -13.45 -4.32
C LEU A 231 10.02 -14.51 -4.87
N THR A 232 9.49 -15.46 -5.63
CA THR A 232 10.29 -16.48 -6.32
C THR A 232 10.52 -16.08 -7.77
N PHE A 233 11.77 -15.83 -8.13
CA PHE A 233 12.15 -15.46 -9.50
C PHE A 233 12.03 -16.65 -10.44
N MET A 234 11.48 -16.39 -11.62
CA MET A 234 11.39 -17.39 -12.67
C MET A 234 12.78 -17.70 -13.21
N ASN A 235 13.08 -18.98 -13.37
CA ASN A 235 14.31 -19.41 -14.03
C ASN A 235 14.29 -18.92 -15.47
N GLN A 236 15.24 -18.05 -15.83
CA GLN A 236 15.47 -17.71 -17.23
C GLN A 236 16.18 -18.91 -17.86
N ILE A 237 15.48 -19.59 -18.78
CA ILE A 237 16.06 -20.61 -19.67
C ILE A 237 17.03 -19.91 -20.63
#